data_AF-S0AM74-F1
#
_entry.id   AF-S0AM74-F1
#
_cell.length_a   1.000
_cell.length_b   1.000
_cell.length_c   1.000
_cell.angle_alpha   90.00
_cell.angle_beta   90.00
_cell.angle_gamma   90.00
#
_symmetry.space_group_name_H-M   'P 1'
#
loop_
_entity.id
_entity.type
_entity.pdbx_description
1 polymer ?
#
loop_
_entity_poly.entity_id
_entity_poly.type
_entity_poly.pdbx_seq_one_letter_code
_entity_poly.pdbx_strand_id
1 'polypeptide(L)'
;MDNTVENLSRAGIGYIKRGSIYAIIVAILDIPLYILEFLFISRFTGIINSVTSNGLHMPAGEYYIFYTLMLISLAGLIILTFGIANYREGFRNFKGLDTRFSKPFSYSKYVIMLYIIFIIVYVFILAFLPASNQNIHFPALSSSSTLAHVFLVLLLISALIVLIISVLALVGFIYILIGLYRFSGMVHQEVGELGAILYIIPIANIVSPFLIYVASSRAEKLRVPDE
;
A
#
# COMPACT_ATOMS: atom_id res chain seq x y z
N MET A 1 17.99 -12.84 -31.42
CA MET A 1 16.94 -12.84 -30.39
C MET A 1 15.71 -12.22 -31.05
N ASP A 2 14.52 -12.81 -30.91
CA ASP A 2 13.33 -12.32 -31.61
C ASP A 2 12.92 -10.94 -31.08
N ASN A 3 12.66 -9.96 -31.96
CA ASN A 3 12.40 -8.56 -31.58
C ASN A 3 11.27 -8.43 -30.53
N THR A 4 10.33 -9.38 -30.55
CA THR A 4 9.24 -9.49 -29.58
C THR A 4 9.71 -9.75 -28.15
N VAL A 5 10.70 -10.64 -27.97
CA VAL A 5 11.24 -11.01 -26.65
C VAL A 5 12.00 -9.83 -26.03
N GLU A 6 12.76 -9.12 -26.85
CA GLU A 6 13.51 -7.94 -26.44
C GLU A 6 12.56 -6.81 -25.99
N ASN A 7 11.53 -6.53 -26.79
CA ASN A 7 10.52 -5.51 -26.48
C ASN A 7 9.76 -5.81 -25.18
N LEU A 8 9.31 -7.06 -24.99
CA LEU A 8 8.61 -7.47 -23.76
C LEU A 8 9.49 -7.31 -22.53
N SER A 9 10.76 -7.70 -22.64
CA SER A 9 11.68 -7.61 -21.52
C SER A 9 12.06 -6.17 -21.18
N ARG A 10 12.26 -5.30 -22.19
CA ARG A 10 12.53 -3.86 -21.98
C ARG A 10 11.35 -3.17 -21.32
N ALA A 11 10.15 -3.43 -21.82
CA ALA A 11 8.92 -2.90 -21.21
C ALA A 11 8.77 -3.39 -19.77
N GLY A 12 8.98 -4.69 -19.52
CA GLY A 12 8.94 -5.28 -18.18
C GLY A 12 9.88 -4.59 -17.19
N ILE A 13 11.14 -4.39 -17.55
CA ILE A 13 12.14 -3.69 -16.73
C ILE A 13 11.69 -2.26 -16.42
N GLY A 14 11.21 -1.52 -17.44
CA GLY A 14 10.73 -0.14 -17.26
C GLY A 14 9.54 -0.03 -16.31
N TYR A 15 8.63 -1.02 -16.30
CA TYR A 15 7.54 -1.09 -15.32
C TYR A 15 8.04 -1.39 -13.91
N ILE A 16 8.97 -2.33 -13.72
CA ILE A 16 9.56 -2.59 -12.39
C ILE A 16 10.28 -1.34 -11.87
N LYS A 17 11.04 -0.66 -12.71
CA LYS A 17 11.73 0.59 -12.36
C LYS A 17 10.75 1.67 -11.92
N ARG A 18 9.68 1.92 -12.69
CA ARG A 18 8.63 2.88 -12.31
C ARG A 18 7.93 2.49 -11.00
N GLY A 19 7.61 1.21 -10.82
CA GLY A 19 7.05 0.70 -9.56
C GLY A 19 7.96 0.99 -8.36
N SER A 20 9.27 0.85 -8.55
CA SER A 20 10.29 1.14 -7.53
C SER A 20 10.37 2.63 -7.21
N ILE A 21 10.27 3.50 -8.22
CA ILE A 21 10.22 4.96 -8.00
C ILE A 21 9.02 5.34 -7.14
N TYR A 22 7.82 4.82 -7.45
CA TYR A 22 6.64 5.08 -6.63
C TYR A 22 6.83 4.59 -5.20
N ALA A 23 7.39 3.40 -5.01
CA ALA A 23 7.68 2.88 -3.69
C ALA A 23 8.73 3.70 -2.93
N ILE A 24 9.75 4.26 -3.61
CA ILE A 24 10.70 5.21 -3.01
C ILE A 24 9.99 6.48 -2.54
N ILE A 25 9.10 7.03 -3.37
CA ILE A 25 8.33 8.23 -3.00
C ILE A 25 7.50 7.94 -1.74
N VAL A 26 6.82 6.80 -1.68
CA VAL A 26 6.07 6.39 -0.47
C VAL A 26 6.99 6.22 0.73
N ALA A 27 8.13 5.54 0.59
CA ALA A 27 9.09 5.38 1.68
C ALA A 27 9.58 6.73 2.24
N ILE A 28 9.76 7.74 1.39
CA ILE A 28 10.13 9.10 1.81
C ILE A 28 8.95 9.80 2.52
N LEU A 29 7.72 9.62 2.03
CA LEU A 29 6.51 10.14 2.66
C LEU A 29 6.21 9.47 4.01
N ASP A 30 6.64 8.23 4.20
CA ASP A 30 6.47 7.50 5.46
C ASP A 30 7.41 8.00 6.56
N ILE A 31 8.56 8.61 6.23
CA ILE A 31 9.49 9.17 7.23
C ILE A 31 8.80 10.21 8.15
N PRO A 32 8.17 11.28 7.63
CA PRO A 32 7.46 12.22 8.48
C PRO A 32 6.26 11.56 9.18
N LEU A 33 5.60 10.57 8.57
CA LEU A 33 4.54 9.80 9.24
C LEU A 33 5.07 9.07 10.47
N TYR A 34 6.18 8.32 10.36
CA TYR A 34 6.78 7.62 11.49
C TYR A 34 7.27 8.58 12.58
N ILE A 35 7.87 9.71 12.20
CA ILE A 35 8.30 10.73 13.18
C ILE A 35 7.08 11.30 13.92
N LEU A 36 6.01 11.63 13.20
CA LEU A 36 4.79 12.15 13.81
C LEU A 36 4.07 11.07 14.63
N GLU A 37 3.95 9.83 14.16
CA GLU A 37 3.42 8.72 14.96
C GLU A 37 4.21 8.55 16.25
N PHE A 38 5.55 8.52 16.18
CA PHE A 38 6.40 8.39 17.37
C PHE A 38 6.21 9.54 18.36
N LEU A 39 6.15 10.79 17.88
CA LEU A 39 5.95 11.97 18.71
C LEU A 39 4.53 12.05 19.30
N PHE A 40 3.53 11.45 18.66
CA PHE A 40 2.12 11.53 19.03
C PHE A 40 1.53 10.24 19.64
N ILE A 41 2.26 9.12 19.68
CA ILE A 41 1.83 7.84 20.27
C ILE A 41 1.40 7.99 21.73
N SER A 42 2.08 8.85 22.50
CA SER A 42 1.72 9.14 23.91
C SER A 42 0.44 9.98 24.05
N ARG A 43 0.06 10.73 23.01
CA ARG A 43 -1.18 11.52 22.96
C ARG A 43 -2.35 10.71 22.42
N PHE A 44 -2.10 9.81 21.46
CA PHE A 44 -3.11 8.94 20.86
C PHE A 44 -3.75 7.97 21.87
N THR A 45 -2.96 7.46 22.82
CA THR A 45 -3.48 6.66 23.94
C THR A 45 -4.43 7.46 24.84
N GLY A 46 -4.19 8.76 25.02
CA GLY A 46 -5.12 9.67 25.71
C GLY A 46 -6.43 9.87 24.96
N ILE A 47 -6.36 9.99 23.63
CA ILE A 47 -7.54 10.19 22.76
C ILE A 47 -8.43 8.95 22.77
N ILE A 48 -7.88 7.74 22.60
CA ILE A 48 -8.65 6.48 22.65
C ILE A 48 -9.39 6.33 24.00
N ASN A 49 -8.74 6.73 25.09
CA ASN A 49 -9.36 6.71 26.43
C ASN A 49 -10.47 7.75 26.62
N SER A 50 -10.47 8.84 25.84
CA SER A 50 -11.54 9.87 25.88
C SER A 50 -12.76 9.58 25.00
N VAL A 51 -12.66 8.63 24.05
CA VAL A 51 -13.78 8.25 23.16
C VAL A 51 -14.93 7.60 23.91
N THR A 52 -14.68 7.11 25.13
CA THR A 52 -15.63 6.29 25.89
C THR A 52 -16.75 7.06 26.59
N SER A 53 -16.72 8.40 26.67
CA SER A 53 -17.72 9.11 27.48
C SER A 53 -18.51 10.25 26.81
N ASN A 54 -18.02 10.99 25.81
CA ASN A 54 -18.77 12.16 25.28
C ASN A 54 -18.48 12.54 23.80
N GLY A 55 -18.08 11.57 22.96
CA GLY A 55 -17.67 11.84 21.58
C GLY A 55 -16.20 12.26 21.46
N LEU A 56 -15.69 12.22 20.23
CA LEU A 56 -14.28 12.41 19.93
C LEU A 56 -13.91 13.91 19.95
N HIS A 57 -13.73 14.48 21.14
CA HIS A 57 -13.27 15.87 21.29
C HIS A 57 -11.74 15.93 21.20
N MET A 58 -11.22 16.13 19.99
CA MET A 58 -9.81 16.49 19.79
C MET A 58 -9.62 18.01 19.91
N PRO A 59 -8.61 18.51 20.66
CA PRO A 59 -8.21 19.91 20.62
C PRO A 59 -7.92 20.36 19.18
N ALA A 60 -8.27 21.60 18.81
CA ALA A 60 -8.16 22.09 17.44
C ALA A 60 -6.77 21.85 16.80
N GLY A 61 -5.69 22.05 17.56
CA GLY A 61 -4.32 21.78 17.09
C GLY A 61 -4.06 20.29 16.77
N GLU A 62 -4.61 19.36 17.55
CA GLU A 62 -4.47 17.92 17.34
C GLU A 62 -5.34 17.44 16.17
N TYR A 63 -6.50 18.05 15.98
CA TYR A 63 -7.37 17.82 14.82
C TYR A 63 -6.67 18.14 13.49
N TYR A 64 -6.00 19.30 13.38
CA TYR A 64 -5.27 19.66 12.16
C TYR A 64 -4.11 18.70 11.86
N ILE A 65 -3.41 18.24 12.91
CA ILE A 65 -2.32 17.28 12.76
C ILE A 65 -2.87 15.93 12.32
N PHE A 66 -3.92 15.42 12.96
CA PHE A 66 -4.58 14.17 12.57
C PHE A 66 -5.11 14.23 11.13
N TYR A 67 -5.76 15.32 10.74
CA TYR A 67 -6.25 15.53 9.37
C TYR A 67 -5.09 15.55 8.36
N THR A 68 -4.00 16.23 8.69
CA THR A 68 -2.80 16.27 7.83
C THR A 68 -2.16 14.89 7.68
N LEU A 69 -2.06 14.12 8.77
CA LEU A 69 -1.58 12.74 8.76
C LEU A 69 -2.47 11.86 7.87
N MET A 70 -3.78 11.96 8.01
CA MET A 70 -4.73 11.22 7.18
C MET A 70 -4.57 11.55 5.68
N LEU A 71 -4.34 12.82 5.33
CA LEU A 71 -4.10 13.23 3.94
C LEU A 71 -2.77 12.71 3.39
N ILE A 72 -1.69 12.75 4.17
CA ILE A 72 -0.39 12.21 3.76
C ILE A 72 -0.50 10.70 3.57
N SER A 73 -1.13 9.98 4.50
CA SER A 73 -1.37 8.53 4.39
C SER A 73 -2.24 8.19 3.17
N LEU A 74 -3.28 9.00 2.88
CA LEU A 74 -4.09 8.82 1.67
C LEU A 74 -3.27 9.01 0.39
N ALA A 75 -2.45 10.05 0.32
CA ALA A 75 -1.55 10.27 -0.81
C ALA A 75 -0.57 9.10 -0.98
N GLY A 76 0.02 8.61 0.12
CA GLY A 76 0.88 7.43 0.15
C GLY A 76 0.17 6.18 -0.40
N LEU A 77 -1.06 5.90 0.05
CA LEU A 77 -1.87 4.77 -0.45
C LEU A 77 -2.14 4.86 -1.96
N ILE A 78 -2.46 6.05 -2.47
CA ILE A 78 -2.70 6.27 -3.90
C ILE A 78 -1.41 5.99 -4.70
N ILE A 79 -0.29 6.56 -4.28
CA ILE A 79 1.01 6.38 -4.95
C ILE A 79 1.43 4.90 -4.91
N LEU A 80 1.27 4.23 -3.76
CA LEU A 80 1.60 2.82 -3.61
C LEU A 80 0.74 1.92 -4.51
N THR A 81 -0.54 2.27 -4.68
CA THR A 81 -1.44 1.58 -5.61
C THR A 81 -0.92 1.64 -7.05
N PHE A 82 -0.47 2.82 -7.49
CA PHE A 82 0.20 2.95 -8.80
C PHE A 82 1.52 2.19 -8.86
N GLY A 83 2.29 2.16 -7.78
CA GLY A 83 3.52 1.36 -7.67
C GLY A 83 3.28 -0.13 -7.90
N ILE A 84 2.30 -0.71 -7.21
CA ILE A 84 1.92 -2.11 -7.35
C ILE A 84 1.32 -2.40 -8.73
N ALA A 85 0.52 -1.48 -9.27
CA ALA A 85 0.01 -1.61 -10.63
C ALA A 85 1.16 -1.68 -11.65
N ASN A 86 2.21 -0.87 -11.49
CA ASN A 86 3.41 -0.95 -12.33
C ASN A 86 4.15 -2.28 -12.15
N TYR A 87 4.37 -2.75 -10.91
CA TYR A 87 4.96 -4.07 -10.69
C TYR A 87 4.17 -5.19 -11.36
N ARG A 88 2.84 -5.15 -11.26
CA ARG A 88 1.94 -6.10 -11.91
C ARG A 88 2.12 -6.09 -13.43
N GLU A 89 2.14 -4.93 -14.06
CA GLU A 89 2.36 -4.82 -15.51
C GLU A 89 3.75 -5.32 -15.92
N GLY A 90 4.77 -5.10 -15.10
CA GLY A 90 6.09 -5.70 -15.26
C GLY A 90 6.04 -7.24 -15.25
N PHE A 91 5.36 -7.81 -14.26
CA PHE A 91 5.16 -9.27 -14.19
C PHE A 91 4.32 -9.82 -15.35
N ARG A 92 3.39 -9.04 -15.89
CA ARG A 92 2.62 -9.44 -17.09
C ARG A 92 3.55 -9.63 -18.28
N ASN A 93 4.47 -8.70 -18.50
CA ASN A 93 5.42 -8.78 -19.62
C ASN A 93 6.40 -9.93 -19.41
N PHE A 94 6.91 -10.13 -18.18
CA PHE A 94 7.77 -11.26 -17.87
C PHE A 94 7.04 -12.60 -17.91
N LYS A 95 5.73 -12.66 -17.66
CA LYS A 95 4.92 -13.88 -17.84
C LYS A 95 4.95 -14.37 -19.29
N GLY A 96 5.06 -13.46 -20.26
CA GLY A 96 5.23 -13.81 -21.68
C GLY A 96 6.58 -14.48 -21.99
N LEU A 97 7.56 -14.35 -21.08
CA LEU A 97 8.90 -14.93 -21.21
C LEU A 97 9.09 -16.15 -20.31
N ASP A 98 8.52 -16.12 -19.11
CA ASP A 98 8.63 -17.16 -18.10
C ASP A 98 7.32 -17.29 -17.30
N THR A 99 6.70 -18.48 -17.36
CA THR A 99 5.42 -18.79 -16.70
C THR A 99 5.47 -18.64 -15.18
N ARG A 100 6.66 -18.65 -14.58
CA ARG A 100 6.90 -18.39 -13.16
C ARG A 100 6.40 -17.01 -12.70
N PHE A 101 6.21 -16.05 -13.60
CA PHE A 101 5.63 -14.73 -13.28
C PHE A 101 4.08 -14.69 -13.30
N SER A 102 3.42 -15.79 -13.66
CA SER A 102 1.95 -15.85 -13.73
C SER A 102 1.27 -15.62 -12.37
N LYS A 103 1.81 -16.19 -11.29
CA LYS A 103 1.28 -15.98 -9.93
C LYS A 103 1.50 -14.54 -9.42
N PRO A 104 2.71 -13.95 -9.45
CA PRO A 104 2.92 -12.53 -9.14
C PRO A 104 1.96 -11.58 -9.87
N PHE A 105 1.73 -11.81 -11.17
CA PHE A 105 0.77 -11.04 -11.95
C PHE A 105 -0.69 -11.23 -11.47
N SER A 106 -1.10 -12.46 -11.22
CA SER A 106 -2.49 -12.78 -10.93
C SER A 106 -2.91 -12.37 -9.52
N TYR A 107 -2.00 -12.47 -8.55
CA TYR A 107 -2.29 -12.20 -7.14
C TYR A 107 -2.05 -10.75 -6.71
N SER A 108 -1.21 -9.99 -7.44
CA SER A 108 -1.03 -8.54 -7.17
C SER A 108 -2.33 -7.73 -7.27
N LYS A 109 -3.32 -8.19 -8.05
CA LYS A 109 -4.65 -7.56 -8.12
C LYS A 109 -5.36 -7.51 -6.76
N TYR A 110 -5.14 -8.48 -5.88
CA TYR A 110 -5.78 -8.52 -4.57
C TYR A 110 -5.21 -7.43 -3.65
N VAL A 111 -3.91 -7.14 -3.77
CA VAL A 111 -3.28 -6.04 -3.04
C VAL A 111 -3.81 -4.69 -3.53
N ILE A 112 -3.93 -4.52 -4.85
CA ILE A 112 -4.54 -3.33 -5.45
C ILE A 112 -5.98 -3.16 -4.96
N MET A 113 -6.78 -4.23 -4.96
CA MET A 113 -8.17 -4.19 -4.50
C MET A 113 -8.27 -3.79 -3.03
N LEU A 114 -7.40 -4.32 -2.17
CA LEU A 114 -7.34 -3.93 -0.75
C LEU A 114 -7.03 -2.43 -0.61
N TYR A 115 -6.04 -1.90 -1.35
CA TYR A 115 -5.70 -0.49 -1.28
C TYR A 115 -6.81 0.42 -1.80
N ILE A 116 -7.52 0.02 -2.86
CA ILE A 116 -8.71 0.76 -3.32
C ILE A 116 -9.77 0.80 -2.22
N ILE A 117 -10.01 -0.30 -1.52
CA ILE A 117 -10.95 -0.34 -0.38
C ILE A 117 -10.49 0.61 0.72
N PHE A 118 -9.20 0.59 1.09
CA PHE A 118 -8.68 1.52 2.09
C PHE A 118 -8.78 2.98 1.65
N ILE A 119 -8.51 3.30 0.38
CA ILE A 119 -8.68 4.65 -0.18
C ILE A 119 -10.13 5.10 -0.03
N ILE A 120 -11.10 4.24 -0.38
CA ILE A 120 -12.54 4.56 -0.24
C ILE A 120 -12.89 4.83 1.23
N VAL A 121 -12.41 3.99 2.15
CA VAL A 121 -12.63 4.15 3.59
C VAL A 121 -12.00 5.46 4.10
N TYR A 122 -10.77 5.78 3.69
CA TYR A 122 -10.10 7.03 4.06
C TYR A 122 -10.84 8.26 3.55
N VAL A 123 -11.26 8.25 2.28
CA VAL A 123 -12.03 9.35 1.68
C VAL A 123 -13.35 9.52 2.41
N PHE A 124 -14.03 8.42 2.75
CA PHE A 124 -15.24 8.47 3.56
C PHE A 124 -14.96 9.12 4.92
N ILE A 125 -13.98 8.62 5.69
CA ILE A 125 -13.61 9.19 6.99
C ILE A 125 -13.32 10.70 6.86
N LEU A 126 -12.51 11.10 5.89
CA LEU A 126 -12.14 12.50 5.66
C LEU A 126 -13.32 13.39 5.25
N ALA A 127 -14.32 12.85 4.55
CA ALA A 127 -15.54 13.58 4.20
C ALA A 127 -16.45 13.82 5.42
N PHE A 128 -16.48 12.88 6.36
CA PHE A 128 -17.34 12.96 7.56
C PHE A 128 -16.63 13.57 8.79
N LEU A 129 -15.30 13.64 8.81
CA LEU A 129 -14.52 14.18 9.93
C LEU A 129 -14.78 15.69 10.23
N PRO A 130 -14.85 16.59 9.23
CA PRO A 130 -15.19 18.00 9.46
C PRO A 130 -16.61 18.17 9.99
N ALA A 131 -17.49 17.26 9.56
CA ALA A 131 -18.88 17.24 9.91
C ALA A 131 -19.06 16.81 11.38
N SER A 132 -18.24 15.87 11.90
CA SER A 132 -18.26 15.48 13.33
C SER A 132 -17.82 16.58 14.31
N ASN A 133 -17.02 17.56 13.87
CA ASN A 133 -16.70 18.75 14.68
C ASN A 133 -17.86 19.75 14.76
N GLN A 134 -18.87 19.60 13.91
CA GLN A 134 -20.11 20.38 13.94
C GLN A 134 -21.23 19.54 14.56
N ASN A 135 -21.12 19.15 15.83
CA ASN A 135 -22.19 18.46 16.58
C ASN A 135 -23.07 17.56 15.69
N ILE A 136 -22.47 16.67 14.91
CA ILE A 136 -23.23 15.58 14.31
C ILE A 136 -23.54 14.67 15.47
N HIS A 137 -24.65 14.97 16.11
CA HIS A 137 -25.44 13.97 16.75
C HIS A 137 -25.76 12.97 15.65
N PHE A 138 -24.96 11.90 15.58
CA PHE A 138 -25.49 10.64 15.08
C PHE A 138 -26.82 10.50 15.81
N PRO A 139 -27.96 10.45 15.10
CA PRO A 139 -29.25 10.30 15.76
C PRO A 139 -29.04 9.15 16.71
N ALA A 140 -29.13 9.43 18.01
CA ALA A 140 -28.91 8.43 19.05
C ALA A 140 -29.74 7.26 18.59
N LEU A 141 -29.08 6.15 18.18
CA LEU A 141 -29.74 5.00 17.58
C LEU A 141 -30.83 4.66 18.57
N SER A 142 -32.06 5.08 18.25
CA SER A 142 -33.21 4.95 19.12
C SER A 142 -33.20 3.48 19.47
N SER A 143 -33.22 3.17 20.76
CA SER A 143 -32.95 1.89 21.41
C SER A 143 -33.94 0.77 21.04
N SER A 144 -34.27 0.67 19.76
CA SER A 144 -34.82 -0.47 19.06
C SER A 144 -33.71 -1.50 19.00
N SER A 145 -33.85 -2.55 19.82
CA SER A 145 -32.98 -3.71 19.80
C SER A 145 -32.75 -4.20 18.36
N THR A 146 -33.75 -4.13 17.49
CA THR A 146 -33.66 -4.56 16.09
C THR A 146 -32.66 -3.75 15.26
N LEU A 147 -32.62 -2.41 15.36
CA LEU A 147 -31.66 -1.56 14.62
C LEU A 147 -30.22 -1.80 15.07
N ALA A 148 -30.00 -1.96 16.38
CA ALA A 148 -28.69 -2.30 16.94
C ALA A 148 -28.21 -3.68 16.46
N HIS A 149 -29.10 -4.69 16.40
CA HIS A 149 -28.76 -6.02 15.89
C HIS A 149 -28.44 -5.99 14.39
N VAL A 150 -29.22 -5.27 13.56
CA VAL A 150 -28.94 -5.13 12.12
C VAL A 150 -27.59 -4.45 11.89
N PHE A 151 -27.29 -3.39 12.64
CA PHE A 151 -25.98 -2.72 12.56
C PHE A 151 -24.82 -3.64 12.97
N LEU A 152 -24.98 -4.41 14.06
CA LEU A 152 -23.97 -5.36 14.52
C LEU A 152 -23.73 -6.48 13.51
N VAL A 153 -24.79 -7.01 12.89
CA VAL A 153 -24.69 -8.01 11.81
C VAL A 153 -23.97 -7.43 10.58
N LEU A 154 -24.31 -6.21 10.15
CA LEU A 154 -23.61 -5.53 9.05
C LEU A 154 -22.12 -5.31 9.37
N LEU A 155 -21.80 -4.94 10.60
CA LEU A 155 -20.42 -4.72 11.04
C LEU A 155 -19.63 -6.04 11.06
N LEU A 156 -20.22 -7.13 11.53
CA LEU A 156 -19.61 -8.47 11.50
C LEU A 156 -19.36 -8.96 10.06
N ILE A 157 -20.34 -8.81 9.16
CA ILE A 157 -20.18 -9.19 7.75
C ILE A 157 -19.09 -8.34 7.09
N SER A 158 -19.09 -7.02 7.34
CA SER A 158 -18.07 -6.11 6.81
C SER A 158 -16.67 -6.47 7.32
N ALA A 159 -16.54 -6.76 8.62
CA ALA A 159 -15.28 -7.20 9.22
C ALA A 159 -14.79 -8.52 8.62
N LEU A 160 -15.68 -9.49 8.38
CA LEU A 160 -15.35 -10.76 7.76
C LEU A 160 -14.86 -10.59 6.31
N ILE A 161 -15.53 -9.74 5.52
CA ILE A 161 -15.12 -9.42 4.14
C ILE A 161 -13.73 -8.78 4.14
N VAL A 162 -13.51 -7.78 5.00
CA VAL A 162 -12.20 -7.12 5.13
C VAL A 162 -11.12 -8.11 5.53
N LEU A 163 -11.41 -9.05 6.44
CA LEU A 163 -10.48 -10.12 6.83
C LEU A 163 -10.10 -11.00 5.64
N ILE A 164 -11.07 -11.49 4.87
CA ILE A 164 -10.83 -12.34 3.70
C ILE A 164 -9.97 -11.61 2.66
N ILE A 165 -10.31 -10.36 2.35
CA ILE A 165 -9.56 -9.55 1.39
C ILE A 165 -8.15 -9.28 1.91
N SER A 166 -7.97 -9.03 3.21
CA SER A 166 -6.67 -8.81 3.83
C SER A 166 -5.78 -10.06 3.74
N VAL A 167 -6.34 -11.26 3.95
CA VAL A 167 -5.60 -12.53 3.78
C VAL A 167 -5.18 -12.72 2.32
N LEU A 168 -6.09 -12.49 1.37
CA LEU A 168 -5.76 -12.58 -0.06
C LEU A 168 -4.71 -11.56 -0.49
N ALA A 169 -4.77 -10.35 0.06
CA ALA A 169 -3.77 -9.31 -0.18
C ALA A 169 -2.42 -9.65 0.45
N LEU A 170 -2.39 -10.27 1.64
CA LEU A 170 -1.14 -10.76 2.22
C LEU A 170 -0.48 -11.80 1.33
N VAL A 171 -1.26 -12.78 0.85
CA VAL A 171 -0.79 -13.77 -0.13
C VAL A 171 -0.32 -13.07 -1.41
N GLY A 172 -1.05 -12.06 -1.89
CA GLY A 172 -0.67 -11.26 -3.04
C GLY A 172 0.64 -10.49 -2.85
N PHE A 173 0.87 -9.93 -1.66
CA PHE A 173 2.10 -9.25 -1.31
C PHE A 173 3.29 -10.22 -1.33
N ILE A 174 3.15 -11.41 -0.74
CA ILE A 174 4.17 -12.46 -0.80
C ILE A 174 4.53 -12.80 -2.26
N TYR A 175 3.53 -12.95 -3.14
CA TYR A 175 3.79 -13.21 -4.56
C TYR A 175 4.44 -12.05 -5.29
N ILE A 176 4.19 -10.79 -4.90
CA ILE A 176 4.91 -9.62 -5.42
C ILE A 176 6.40 -9.73 -5.04
N LEU A 177 6.71 -10.05 -3.78
CA LEU A 177 8.10 -10.22 -3.33
C LEU A 177 8.81 -11.34 -4.09
N ILE A 178 8.16 -12.50 -4.24
CA ILE A 178 8.68 -13.60 -5.06
C ILE A 178 8.91 -13.15 -6.52
N GLY A 179 8.00 -12.33 -7.07
CA GLY A 179 8.14 -11.76 -8.41
C GLY A 179 9.36 -10.85 -8.53
N LEU A 180 9.58 -9.95 -7.57
CA LEU A 180 10.74 -9.06 -7.52
C LEU A 180 12.06 -9.82 -7.34
N TYR A 181 12.06 -10.84 -6.49
CA TYR A 181 13.19 -11.74 -6.30
C TYR A 181 13.54 -12.47 -7.61
N ARG A 182 12.55 -13.08 -8.27
CA ARG A 182 12.73 -13.78 -9.56
C ARG A 182 13.23 -12.85 -10.66
N PHE A 183 12.70 -11.63 -10.71
CA PHE A 183 13.18 -10.60 -11.61
C PHE A 183 14.67 -10.33 -11.40
N SER A 184 15.09 -10.16 -10.15
CA SER A 184 16.47 -9.86 -9.77
C SER A 184 17.44 -10.99 -10.14
N GLY A 185 17.03 -12.25 -9.93
CA GLY A 185 17.79 -13.42 -10.38
C GLY A 185 17.88 -13.54 -11.91
N MET A 186 16.83 -13.18 -12.65
CA MET A 186 16.82 -13.16 -14.12
C MET A 186 17.77 -12.11 -14.70
N VAL A 187 18.02 -11.01 -13.98
CA VAL A 187 18.98 -9.96 -14.40
C VAL A 187 20.36 -10.12 -13.75
N HIS A 188 20.60 -11.22 -13.02
CA HIS A 188 21.83 -11.49 -12.27
C HIS A 188 22.27 -10.33 -11.37
N GLN A 189 21.32 -9.71 -10.66
CA GLN A 189 21.59 -8.60 -9.73
C GLN A 189 21.29 -9.03 -8.29
N GLU A 190 22.33 -9.43 -7.55
CA GLU A 190 22.25 -9.78 -6.11
C GLU A 190 21.65 -8.64 -5.27
N VAL A 191 21.95 -7.38 -5.65
CA VAL A 191 21.41 -6.18 -5.01
C VAL A 191 19.87 -6.17 -5.03
N GLY A 192 19.26 -6.62 -6.12
CA GLY A 192 17.80 -6.69 -6.25
C GLY A 192 17.19 -7.83 -5.42
N GLU A 193 17.89 -8.95 -5.31
CA GLU A 193 17.45 -10.09 -4.47
C GLU A 193 17.43 -9.69 -2.99
N LEU A 194 18.48 -9.00 -2.53
CA LEU A 194 18.52 -8.41 -1.20
C LEU A 194 17.37 -7.42 -0.99
N GLY A 195 17.10 -6.55 -1.97
CA GLY A 195 15.96 -5.64 -1.93
C GLY A 195 14.62 -6.34 -1.75
N ALA A 196 14.38 -7.44 -2.45
CA ALA A 196 13.13 -8.20 -2.34
C ALA A 196 12.96 -8.85 -0.96
N ILE A 197 14.05 -9.30 -0.34
CA ILE A 197 14.06 -9.88 1.01
C ILE A 197 13.84 -8.80 2.06
N LEU A 198 14.53 -7.66 1.94
CA LEU A 198 14.43 -6.56 2.89
C LEU A 198 13.03 -5.95 2.95
N TYR A 199 12.20 -6.10 1.92
CA TYR A 199 10.78 -5.67 1.94
C TYR A 199 9.95 -6.35 3.04
N ILE A 200 10.41 -7.49 3.58
CA ILE A 200 9.76 -8.21 4.68
C ILE A 200 10.05 -7.52 6.02
N ILE A 201 11.21 -6.89 6.16
CA ILE A 201 11.67 -6.30 7.42
C ILE A 201 11.12 -4.87 7.52
N PRO A 202 10.28 -4.55 8.51
CA PRO A 202 9.59 -3.25 8.58
C PRO A 202 10.51 -2.03 8.53
N ILE A 203 11.69 -2.09 9.16
CA ILE A 203 12.64 -0.96 9.16
C ILE A 203 13.44 -0.90 7.85
N ALA A 204 13.68 -2.04 7.21
CA ALA A 204 14.44 -2.09 5.97
C ALA A 204 13.58 -1.79 4.73
N ASN A 205 12.25 -1.69 4.88
CA ASN A 205 11.31 -1.36 3.82
C ASN A 205 11.61 0.00 3.14
N ILE A 206 12.33 0.91 3.81
CA ILE A 206 12.76 2.18 3.25
C ILE A 206 13.85 1.95 2.21
N VAL A 207 14.77 1.03 2.47
CA VAL A 207 15.94 0.75 1.62
C VAL A 207 15.58 -0.17 0.46
N SER A 208 14.64 -1.09 0.66
CA SER A 208 14.23 -2.10 -0.33
C SER A 208 13.85 -1.54 -1.70
N PRO A 209 12.98 -0.51 -1.82
CA PRO A 209 12.65 0.13 -3.09
C PRO A 209 13.87 0.67 -3.84
N PHE A 210 14.85 1.23 -3.13
CA PHE A 210 16.09 1.74 -3.74
C PHE A 210 16.92 0.61 -4.35
N LEU A 211 17.03 -0.53 -3.66
CA LEU A 211 17.79 -1.66 -4.18
C LEU A 211 17.14 -2.27 -5.43
N ILE A 212 15.80 -2.39 -5.46
CA ILE A 212 15.07 -2.82 -6.66
C ILE A 212 15.21 -1.79 -7.79
N TYR A 213 15.20 -0.49 -7.48
CA TYR A 213 15.44 0.57 -8.45
C TYR A 213 16.85 0.49 -9.06
N VAL A 214 17.88 0.26 -8.23
CA VAL A 214 19.27 0.10 -8.69
C VAL A 214 19.40 -1.13 -9.58
N ALA A 215 18.83 -2.27 -9.18
CA ALA A 215 18.86 -3.50 -9.96
C ALA A 215 18.17 -3.33 -11.33
N SER A 216 16.98 -2.73 -11.36
CA SER A 216 16.25 -2.47 -12.60
C SER A 216 16.93 -1.43 -13.50
N SER A 217 17.55 -0.39 -12.93
CA SER A 217 18.29 0.61 -13.69
C SER A 217 19.57 0.05 -14.30
N ARG A 218 20.29 -0.84 -13.60
CA ARG A 218 21.46 -1.54 -14.14
C ARG A 218 21.05 -2.50 -15.27
N ALA A 219 19.96 -3.24 -15.08
CA ALA A 219 19.43 -4.14 -16.10
C ALA A 219 18.99 -3.41 -17.37
N GLU A 220 18.47 -2.19 -17.25
CA GLU A 220 18.14 -1.34 -18.39
C GLU A 220 19.39 -0.87 -19.14
N LYS A 221 20.43 -0.40 -18.42
CA LYS A 221 21.70 0.06 -19.01
C LYS A 221 22.45 -1.05 -19.74
N LEU A 222 22.55 -2.25 -19.15
CA LEU A 222 23.26 -3.39 -19.78
C LEU A 222 22.62 -3.88 -21.08
N ARG A 223 21.40 -3.43 -21.40
CA ARG A 223 20.66 -3.80 -22.61
C ARG A 223 20.61 -2.69 -23.65
N VAL A 224 21.04 -1.48 -23.32
CA VAL A 224 21.30 -0.42 -24.28
C VAL A 224 22.81 -0.42 -24.46
N PRO A 225 23.38 -1.10 -25.49
CA PRO A 225 24.78 -0.89 -25.79
C PRO A 225 24.96 0.61 -26.04
N ASP A 226 25.93 1.20 -25.35
CA ASP A 226 26.26 2.62 -25.51
C ASP A 226 26.44 2.91 -27.01
N GLU A 227 25.52 3.70 -27.58
CA GLU A 227 25.66 4.27 -28.93
C GLU A 227 26.79 5.31 -28.96
#